data_AF-A0A960F3T7-F1
#
_entry.id   AF-A0A960F3T7-F1
#
_cell.length_a   1.000
_cell.length_b   1.000
_cell.length_c   1.000
_cell.angle_alpha   90.00
_cell.angle_beta   90.00
_cell.angle_gamma   90.00
#
_symmetry.space_group_name_H-M   'P 1'
#
loop_
_entity.id
_entity.type
_entity.pdbx_description
1 polymer ?
#
loop_
_entity_poly.entity_id
_entity_poly.type
_entity_poly.pdbx_seq_one_letter_code
_entity_poly.pdbx_strand_id
1 'polypeptide(L)'
;MAAAVPPLNDTPSTFGGLLSGARQFAVRDLPRTIVFALAGAAFAYVANVLLMARKYQGTNVVSGSPVTTTGSWASGVLFWTIASTLLFGVAGYWRSVGSERFFADLRSFPGLVGNVVRRDGAGAGSHFCWGVAVMMGLSAAVSPSVSGALGVGVLVALPSAVGRVVISVVARAWRKVAASLAPHKGVQQPPLVSVAVAGLGSSTALLVGFLISDRVVKVVLAAVLAGVALLLGAARKPEGGAPPRTFILLTLAFCCAVVLAAGVEPAAADDGGWNECDSPDDADTTTSWSEWFECTGSGDV
;
A
#
# COMPACT_ATOMS: atom_id res chain seq x y z
N MET A 1 -6.31 -14.19 27.93
CA MET A 1 -7.69 -13.67 27.93
C MET A 1 -7.78 -12.57 26.87
N ALA A 2 -8.26 -12.90 25.67
CA ALA A 2 -8.55 -11.89 24.66
C ALA A 2 -9.84 -11.17 25.09
N ALA A 3 -9.76 -9.85 25.30
CA ALA A 3 -10.94 -9.05 25.58
C ALA A 3 -11.95 -9.23 24.43
N ALA A 4 -13.19 -9.58 24.76
CA ALA A 4 -14.26 -9.67 23.79
C ALA A 4 -14.34 -8.34 23.04
N VAL A 5 -14.16 -8.39 21.71
CA VAL A 5 -14.30 -7.20 20.87
C VAL A 5 -15.76 -6.74 21.01
N PRO A 6 -16.02 -5.53 21.52
CA PRO A 6 -17.39 -5.06 21.73
C PRO A 6 -18.15 -5.08 20.39
N PRO A 7 -19.47 -5.36 20.41
CA PRO A 7 -20.28 -5.42 19.21
C PRO A 7 -20.18 -4.12 18.42
N LEU A 8 -20.05 -4.23 17.09
CA LEU A 8 -19.76 -3.14 16.15
C LEU A 8 -20.87 -2.05 16.04
N ASN A 9 -21.90 -2.11 16.88
CA ASN A 9 -23.03 -1.17 16.90
C ASN A 9 -22.80 0.08 17.75
N ASP A 10 -21.77 0.11 18.60
CA ASP A 10 -21.47 1.28 19.44
C ASP A 10 -20.53 2.27 18.75
N THR A 11 -20.71 2.51 17.44
CA THR A 11 -20.05 3.67 16.83
C THR A 11 -20.78 4.93 17.31
N PRO A 12 -20.12 5.83 18.06
CA PRO A 12 -20.78 7.00 18.61
C PRO A 12 -21.41 7.82 17.49
N SER A 13 -22.74 7.89 17.46
CA SER A 13 -23.51 8.67 16.50
C SER A 13 -23.48 10.17 16.81
N THR A 14 -22.99 10.54 18.00
CA THR A 14 -22.93 11.91 18.50
C THR A 14 -21.48 12.40 18.61
N PHE A 15 -21.30 13.70 18.39
CA PHE A 15 -20.00 14.37 18.56
C PHE A 15 -19.45 14.21 19.99
N GLY A 16 -20.32 14.18 21.02
CA GLY A 16 -19.94 13.91 22.40
C GLY A 16 -19.39 12.50 22.63
N GLY A 17 -19.92 11.50 21.93
CA GLY A 17 -19.37 10.14 21.95
C GLY A 17 -17.99 10.05 21.28
N LEU A 18 -17.77 10.82 20.21
CA LEU A 18 -16.45 10.98 19.58
C LEU A 18 -15.44 11.64 20.52
N LEU A 19 -15.82 12.73 21.21
CA LEU A 19 -14.95 13.44 22.17
C LEU A 19 -14.58 12.58 23.38
N SER A 20 -15.55 11.86 23.95
CA SER A 20 -15.30 10.96 25.08
C SER A 20 -14.41 9.78 24.69
N GLY A 21 -14.63 9.18 23.51
CA GLY A 21 -13.76 8.16 22.95
C GLY A 21 -12.34 8.67 22.68
N ALA A 22 -12.20 9.86 22.10
CA ALA A 22 -10.90 10.49 21.87
C ALA A 22 -10.16 10.76 23.19
N ARG A 23 -10.86 11.25 24.22
CA ARG A 23 -10.28 11.43 25.56
C ARG A 23 -9.86 10.11 26.19
N GLN A 24 -10.68 9.07 26.09
CA GLN A 24 -10.35 7.75 26.66
C GLN A 24 -9.14 7.11 25.96
N PHE A 25 -9.06 7.24 24.64
CA PHE A 25 -7.88 6.86 23.86
C PHE A 25 -6.65 7.68 24.29
N ALA A 26 -6.80 9.01 24.42
CA ALA A 26 -5.71 9.90 24.80
C ALA A 26 -5.11 9.56 26.18
N VAL A 27 -5.93 9.16 27.15
CA VAL A 27 -5.44 8.84 28.50
C VAL A 27 -4.83 7.44 28.57
N ARG A 28 -5.48 6.44 27.94
CA ARG A 28 -5.10 5.03 28.12
C ARG A 28 -4.07 4.55 27.10
N ASP A 29 -4.25 4.95 25.84
CA ASP A 29 -3.59 4.33 24.69
C ASP A 29 -2.50 5.25 24.11
N LEU A 30 -2.59 6.58 24.29
CA LEU A 30 -1.60 7.54 23.79
C LEU A 30 -0.15 7.26 24.22
N PRO A 31 0.18 6.95 25.49
CA PRO A 31 1.57 6.71 25.87
C PRO A 31 2.15 5.50 25.12
N ARG A 32 1.35 4.45 24.93
CA ARG A 32 1.74 3.28 24.15
C ARG A 32 1.92 3.63 22.68
N THR A 33 0.99 4.41 22.12
CA THR A 33 1.09 4.91 20.74
C THR A 33 2.35 5.74 20.52
N ILE A 34 2.72 6.62 21.46
CA ILE A 34 3.95 7.41 21.40
C ILE A 34 5.17 6.48 21.41
N VAL A 35 5.23 5.51 22.33
CA VAL A 35 6.35 4.55 22.39
C VAL A 35 6.48 3.76 21.08
N PHE A 36 5.37 3.27 20.51
CA PHE A 36 5.40 2.58 19.22
C PHE A 36 5.77 3.51 18.06
N ALA A 37 5.33 4.76 18.07
CA ALA A 37 5.71 5.75 17.06
C ALA A 37 7.21 6.05 17.13
N LEU A 38 7.77 6.21 18.33
CA LEU A 38 9.22 6.41 18.53
C LEU A 38 10.02 5.17 18.10
N ALA A 39 9.57 3.97 18.46
CA ALA A 39 10.19 2.73 17.99
C ALA A 39 10.14 2.61 16.46
N GLY A 40 9.02 3.00 15.86
CA GLY A 40 8.85 3.09 14.40
C GLY A 40 9.79 4.07 13.74
N ALA A 41 9.93 5.26 14.30
CA ALA A 41 10.85 6.29 13.82
C ALA A 41 12.31 5.85 13.95
N ALA A 42 12.70 5.26 15.08
CA ALA A 42 14.05 4.74 15.30
C ALA A 42 14.39 3.62 14.31
N PHE A 43 13.47 2.66 14.12
CA PHE A 43 13.61 1.61 13.13
C PHE A 43 13.75 2.17 11.71
N ALA A 44 12.88 3.11 11.33
CA ALA A 44 12.92 3.74 10.02
C ALA A 44 14.24 4.47 9.77
N TYR A 45 14.74 5.21 10.77
CA TYR A 45 16.03 5.90 10.68
C TYR A 45 17.18 4.92 10.47
N VAL A 46 17.30 3.89 11.33
CA VAL A 46 18.38 2.90 11.24
C VAL A 46 18.31 2.14 9.91
N ALA A 47 17.13 1.71 9.49
CA ALA A 47 16.96 1.01 8.21
C ALA A 47 17.24 1.90 7.01
N ASN A 48 16.88 3.19 7.06
CA ASN A 48 17.23 4.17 6.03
C ASN A 48 18.73 4.36 5.90
N VAL A 49 19.44 4.53 7.03
CA VAL A 49 20.91 4.64 7.08
C VAL A 49 21.57 3.37 6.53
N LEU A 50 21.09 2.19 6.92
CA LEU A 50 21.62 0.92 6.42
C LEU A 50 21.39 0.74 4.90
N LEU A 51 20.23 1.17 4.38
CA LEU A 51 19.97 1.15 2.94
C LEU A 51 20.87 2.15 2.19
N MET A 52 21.05 3.37 2.70
CA MET A 52 21.99 4.34 2.15
C MET A 52 23.41 3.78 2.11
N ALA A 53 23.87 3.22 3.23
CA ALA A 53 25.22 2.70 3.35
C ALA A 53 25.46 1.51 2.43
N ARG A 54 24.60 0.48 2.48
CA ARG A 54 24.88 -0.79 1.78
C ARG A 54 24.43 -0.85 0.33
N LYS A 55 23.32 -0.19 -0.01
CA LYS A 55 22.72 -0.32 -1.35
C LYS A 55 23.03 0.88 -2.24
N TYR A 56 22.99 2.08 -1.68
CA TYR A 56 23.13 3.32 -2.45
C TYR A 56 24.48 3.99 -2.29
N GLN A 57 25.40 3.32 -1.61
CA GLN A 57 26.76 3.76 -1.42
C GLN A 57 26.96 5.24 -0.99
N GLY A 58 26.01 5.82 -0.25
CA GLY A 58 26.05 7.23 0.12
C GLY A 58 25.71 8.23 -1.00
N THR A 59 25.46 7.77 -2.23
CA THR A 59 25.21 8.63 -3.39
C THR A 59 23.76 9.10 -3.49
N ASN A 60 23.52 10.06 -4.39
CA ASN A 60 22.18 10.57 -4.65
C ASN A 60 21.28 9.48 -5.25
N VAL A 61 20.23 9.10 -4.51
CA VAL A 61 19.26 8.11 -4.96
C VAL A 61 18.30 8.67 -6.02
N VAL A 62 17.99 7.84 -7.02
CA VAL A 62 16.99 8.15 -8.05
C VAL A 62 15.63 8.49 -7.42
N SER A 63 14.94 9.46 -8.02
CA SER A 63 13.59 9.84 -7.62
C SER A 63 12.67 8.63 -7.60
N GLY A 64 11.99 8.41 -6.47
CA GLY A 64 11.11 7.26 -6.29
C GLY A 64 11.65 6.13 -5.42
N SER A 65 12.92 6.20 -5.02
CA SER A 65 13.54 5.31 -4.02
C SER A 65 12.78 5.32 -2.68
N PRO A 66 12.80 4.21 -1.91
CA PRO A 66 12.29 4.19 -0.53
C PRO A 66 13.17 4.96 0.46
N VAL A 67 14.33 5.44 0.01
CA VAL A 67 15.34 6.06 0.86
C VAL A 67 15.09 7.56 0.98
N THR A 68 15.37 8.11 2.16
CA THR A 68 15.25 9.53 2.47
C THR A 68 16.62 10.19 2.28
N THR A 69 16.75 10.98 1.22
CA THR A 69 17.92 11.86 0.95
C THR A 69 17.46 13.29 0.65
N THR A 70 18.39 14.22 0.42
CA THR A 70 18.09 15.61 0.02
C THR A 70 17.19 15.68 -1.22
N GLY A 71 17.43 14.83 -2.22
CA GLY A 71 16.64 14.78 -3.47
C GLY A 71 15.30 14.04 -3.38
N SER A 72 15.03 13.34 -2.27
CA SER A 72 13.89 12.40 -2.16
C SER A 72 13.17 12.47 -0.80
N TRP A 73 13.40 13.54 -0.03
CA TRP A 73 12.97 13.66 1.36
C TRP A 73 11.48 13.36 1.56
N ALA A 74 10.60 14.00 0.78
CA ALA A 74 9.15 13.85 0.94
C ALA A 74 8.69 12.41 0.70
N SER A 75 9.18 11.77 -0.37
CA SER A 75 8.85 10.37 -0.69
C SER A 75 9.44 9.39 0.32
N GLY A 76 10.67 9.62 0.78
CA GLY A 76 11.33 8.78 1.77
C GLY A 76 10.65 8.83 3.13
N VAL A 77 10.35 10.04 3.63
CA VAL A 77 9.61 10.23 4.88
C VAL A 77 8.23 9.58 4.80
N LEU A 78 7.51 9.78 3.69
CA LEU A 78 6.20 9.17 3.50
C LEU A 78 6.28 7.63 3.45
N PHE A 79 7.25 7.08 2.71
CA PHE A 79 7.49 5.64 2.66
C PHE A 79 7.74 5.06 4.05
N TRP A 80 8.68 5.63 4.81
CA TRP A 80 9.03 5.12 6.14
C TRP A 80 7.93 5.29 7.16
N THR A 81 7.15 6.36 7.07
CA THR A 81 5.96 6.56 7.92
C THR A 81 4.95 5.44 7.67
N ILE A 82 4.66 5.11 6.41
CA ILE A 82 3.73 4.04 6.05
C ILE A 82 4.33 2.68 6.43
N ALA A 83 5.56 2.39 6.01
CA ALA A 83 6.21 1.09 6.21
C ALA A 83 6.34 0.74 7.70
N SER A 84 6.78 1.68 8.54
CA SER A 84 6.86 1.48 10.00
C SER A 84 5.46 1.27 10.59
N THR A 85 4.48 2.10 10.24
CA THR A 85 3.09 1.94 10.72
C THR A 85 2.54 0.55 10.37
N LEU A 86 2.82 0.06 9.17
CA LEU A 86 2.40 -1.28 8.74
C LEU A 86 3.12 -2.38 9.51
N LEU A 87 4.44 -2.29 9.65
CA LEU A 87 5.23 -3.28 10.36
C LEU A 87 4.80 -3.41 11.82
N PHE A 88 4.68 -2.29 12.53
CA PHE A 88 4.22 -2.27 13.92
C PHE A 88 2.74 -2.59 14.05
N GLY A 89 1.91 -2.24 13.07
CA GLY A 89 0.49 -2.64 13.01
C GLY A 89 0.32 -4.15 12.88
N VAL A 90 1.08 -4.79 11.98
CA VAL A 90 1.10 -6.26 11.81
C VAL A 90 1.65 -6.93 13.06
N ALA A 91 2.77 -6.44 13.60
CA ALA A 91 3.37 -7.00 14.81
C ALA A 91 2.42 -6.87 16.03
N GLY A 92 1.72 -5.73 16.14
CA GLY A 92 0.70 -5.51 17.16
C GLY A 92 -0.48 -6.46 17.02
N TYR A 93 -0.98 -6.66 15.78
CA TYR A 93 -2.03 -7.63 15.51
C TYR A 93 -1.58 -9.04 15.87
N TRP A 94 -0.44 -9.48 15.35
CA TRP A 94 0.15 -10.80 15.62
C TRP A 94 0.29 -11.05 17.12
N ARG A 95 0.82 -10.09 17.88
CA ARG A 95 0.92 -10.18 19.34
C ARG A 95 -0.44 -10.26 20.03
N SER A 96 -1.45 -9.54 19.53
CA SER A 96 -2.78 -9.50 20.16
C SER A 96 -3.59 -10.79 19.97
N VAL A 97 -3.50 -11.43 18.81
CA VAL A 97 -4.29 -12.64 18.49
C VAL A 97 -3.50 -13.95 18.69
N GLY A 98 -2.18 -13.86 18.76
CA GLY A 98 -1.28 -15.02 18.86
C GLY A 98 -0.93 -15.64 17.49
N SER A 99 0.17 -16.39 17.44
CA SER A 99 0.73 -16.97 16.21
C SER A 99 -0.23 -17.90 15.49
N GLU A 100 -0.85 -18.83 16.22
CA GLU A 100 -1.74 -19.83 15.61
C GLU A 100 -2.91 -19.17 14.87
N ARG A 101 -3.57 -18.21 15.52
CA ARG A 101 -4.69 -17.48 14.92
C ARG A 101 -4.24 -16.60 13.76
N PHE A 102 -3.12 -15.88 13.94
CA PHE A 102 -2.56 -15.03 12.89
C PHE A 102 -2.28 -15.81 11.60
N PHE A 103 -1.60 -16.95 11.71
CA PHE A 103 -1.30 -17.79 10.53
C PHE A 103 -2.55 -18.49 9.99
N ALA A 104 -3.51 -18.86 10.84
CA ALA A 104 -4.80 -19.38 10.37
C ALA A 104 -5.56 -18.35 9.53
N ASP A 105 -5.64 -17.10 9.99
CA ASP A 105 -6.27 -16.00 9.24
C ASP A 105 -5.54 -15.77 7.91
N LEU A 106 -4.20 -15.74 7.91
CA LEU A 106 -3.39 -15.56 6.70
C LEU A 106 -3.60 -16.70 5.68
N ARG A 107 -3.64 -17.95 6.13
CA ARG A 107 -3.90 -19.11 5.27
C ARG A 107 -5.33 -19.15 4.74
N SER A 108 -6.29 -18.64 5.49
CA SER A 108 -7.70 -18.59 5.07
C SER A 108 -7.98 -17.50 4.02
N PHE A 109 -7.12 -16.49 3.93
CA PHE A 109 -7.33 -15.31 3.12
C PHE A 109 -7.56 -15.61 1.63
N PRO A 110 -6.75 -16.43 0.93
CA PRO A 110 -6.99 -16.76 -0.48
C PRO A 110 -8.35 -17.45 -0.71
N GLY A 111 -8.77 -18.29 0.24
CA GLY A 111 -10.08 -18.96 0.20
C GLY A 111 -11.23 -17.97 0.35
N LEU A 112 -11.10 -16.98 1.25
CA LEU A 112 -12.09 -15.91 1.40
C LEU A 112 -12.21 -15.08 0.12
N VAL A 113 -11.08 -14.70 -0.48
CA VAL A 113 -11.05 -13.97 -1.76
C VAL A 113 -11.73 -14.78 -2.86
N GLY A 114 -11.38 -16.06 -3.00
CA GLY A 114 -11.98 -16.95 -3.99
C GLY A 114 -13.50 -17.09 -3.83
N ASN A 115 -13.97 -17.21 -2.59
CA ASN A 115 -15.40 -17.29 -2.29
C ASN A 115 -16.15 -15.99 -2.60
N VAL A 116 -15.55 -14.84 -2.29
CA VAL A 116 -16.09 -13.50 -2.59
C VAL A 116 -16.21 -13.32 -4.11
N VAL A 117 -15.17 -13.66 -4.88
CA VAL A 117 -15.19 -13.57 -6.36
C VAL A 117 -16.23 -14.52 -6.95
N ARG A 118 -16.30 -15.77 -6.47
CA ARG A 118 -17.30 -16.75 -6.94
C ARG A 118 -18.73 -16.29 -6.67
N ARG A 119 -18.98 -15.65 -5.52
CA ARG A 119 -20.32 -15.22 -5.10
C ARG A 119 -20.81 -13.98 -5.85
N ASP A 120 -19.92 -13.03 -6.14
CA ASP A 120 -20.28 -11.80 -6.87
C ASP A 120 -20.26 -12.01 -8.41
N GLY A 121 -19.59 -13.06 -8.88
CA GLY A 121 -19.57 -13.46 -10.28
C GLY A 121 -18.97 -12.37 -11.17
N ALA A 122 -19.70 -12.00 -12.24
CA ALA A 122 -19.30 -10.89 -13.12
C ALA A 122 -19.20 -9.53 -12.39
N GLY A 123 -19.85 -9.39 -11.23
CA GLY A 123 -19.76 -8.19 -10.41
C GLY A 123 -18.37 -7.94 -9.85
N ALA A 124 -17.69 -9.00 -9.44
CA ALA A 124 -16.35 -8.93 -8.87
C ALA A 124 -15.36 -8.34 -9.88
N GLY A 125 -15.44 -8.76 -11.14
CA GLY A 125 -14.53 -8.27 -12.17
C GLY A 125 -14.62 -6.75 -12.36
N SER A 126 -15.83 -6.20 -12.37
CA SER A 126 -16.04 -4.75 -12.49
C SER A 126 -15.53 -3.99 -11.25
N HIS A 127 -15.80 -4.48 -10.04
CA HIS A 127 -15.27 -3.85 -8.81
C HIS A 127 -13.76 -3.92 -8.71
N PHE A 128 -13.18 -5.06 -9.12
CA PHE A 128 -11.73 -5.23 -9.19
C PHE A 128 -11.14 -4.22 -10.18
N CYS A 129 -11.63 -4.17 -11.42
CA CYS A 129 -11.15 -3.22 -12.43
C CYS A 129 -11.30 -1.76 -11.99
N TRP A 130 -12.39 -1.39 -11.30
CA TRP A 130 -12.53 -0.06 -10.71
C TRP A 130 -11.50 0.20 -9.61
N GLY A 131 -11.29 -0.77 -8.71
CA GLY A 131 -10.28 -0.69 -7.66
C GLY A 131 -8.87 -0.53 -8.23
N VAL A 132 -8.55 -1.28 -9.29
CA VAL A 132 -7.26 -1.16 -10.00
C VAL A 132 -7.17 0.19 -10.70
N ALA A 133 -8.18 0.60 -11.45
CA ALA A 133 -8.16 1.85 -12.23
C ALA A 133 -7.94 3.09 -11.35
N VAL A 134 -8.73 3.22 -10.28
CA VAL A 134 -8.65 4.38 -9.37
C VAL A 134 -7.28 4.43 -8.69
N MET A 135 -6.81 3.32 -8.14
CA MET A 135 -5.52 3.30 -7.46
C MET A 135 -4.33 3.38 -8.41
N MET A 136 -4.45 2.87 -9.62
CA MET A 136 -3.40 3.04 -10.64
C MET A 136 -3.27 4.52 -11.01
N GLY A 137 -4.39 5.23 -11.18
CA GLY A 137 -4.39 6.68 -11.38
C GLY A 137 -3.76 7.42 -10.20
N LEU A 138 -4.11 7.07 -8.96
CA LEU A 138 -3.49 7.63 -7.75
C LEU A 138 -2.00 7.30 -7.66
N SER A 139 -1.58 6.11 -8.10
CA SER A 139 -0.18 5.68 -8.10
C SER A 139 0.71 6.49 -9.05
N ALA A 140 0.11 7.23 -10.00
CA ALA A 140 0.84 8.18 -10.85
C ALA A 140 1.24 9.46 -10.11
N ALA A 141 0.57 9.78 -9.00
CA ALA A 141 0.85 10.96 -8.17
C ALA A 141 1.82 10.69 -7.01
N VAL A 142 2.11 9.42 -6.70
CA VAL A 142 3.02 9.03 -5.61
C VAL A 142 4.28 8.37 -6.16
N SER A 143 5.37 8.37 -5.38
CA SER A 143 6.56 7.61 -5.73
C SER A 143 6.28 6.11 -5.81
N PRO A 144 7.02 5.35 -6.64
CA PRO A 144 6.91 3.89 -6.69
C PRO A 144 7.02 3.25 -5.31
N SER A 145 8.03 3.60 -4.50
CA SER A 145 8.22 3.08 -3.14
C SER A 145 7.00 3.25 -2.24
N VAL A 146 6.40 4.45 -2.24
CA VAL A 146 5.19 4.75 -1.48
C VAL A 146 4.01 3.95 -2.00
N SER A 147 3.86 3.81 -3.32
CA SER A 147 2.86 2.94 -3.93
C SER A 147 2.99 1.50 -3.42
N GLY A 148 4.20 0.95 -3.37
CA GLY A 148 4.45 -0.40 -2.86
C GLY A 148 4.06 -0.56 -1.40
N ALA A 149 4.48 0.38 -0.54
CA ALA A 149 4.12 0.38 0.87
C ALA A 149 2.60 0.47 1.08
N LEU A 150 1.90 1.36 0.36
CA LEU A 150 0.45 1.46 0.39
C LEU A 150 -0.22 0.17 -0.09
N GLY A 151 0.30 -0.46 -1.15
CA GLY A 151 -0.22 -1.70 -1.70
C GLY A 151 -0.20 -2.84 -0.69
N VAL A 152 0.91 -3.02 0.02
CA VAL A 152 1.04 -3.95 1.15
C VAL A 152 0.08 -3.56 2.28
N GLY A 153 0.00 -2.26 2.58
CA GLY A 153 -0.86 -1.76 3.64
C GLY A 153 -2.34 -2.04 3.42
N VAL A 154 -2.83 -1.84 2.21
CA VAL A 154 -4.20 -2.20 1.82
C VAL A 154 -4.41 -3.71 1.95
N LEU A 155 -3.44 -4.52 1.50
CA LEU A 155 -3.53 -5.99 1.57
C LEU A 155 -3.64 -6.50 3.01
N VAL A 156 -2.82 -5.94 3.91
CA VAL A 156 -2.83 -6.24 5.35
C VAL A 156 -4.10 -5.71 6.00
N ALA A 157 -4.59 -4.55 5.58
CA ALA A 157 -5.78 -3.95 6.14
C ALA A 157 -7.03 -4.76 5.80
N LEU A 158 -7.15 -5.32 4.59
CA LEU A 158 -8.33 -6.05 4.12
C LEU A 158 -8.90 -7.08 5.12
N PRO A 159 -8.12 -8.02 5.69
CA PRO A 159 -8.62 -8.97 6.69
C PRO A 159 -8.76 -8.39 8.11
N SER A 160 -8.18 -7.22 8.38
CA SER A 160 -8.07 -6.65 9.73
C SER A 160 -9.34 -5.94 10.21
N ALA A 161 -9.53 -5.86 11.54
CA ALA A 161 -10.62 -5.08 12.13
C ALA A 161 -10.50 -3.58 11.80
N VAL A 162 -9.27 -3.05 11.79
CA VAL A 162 -8.98 -1.67 11.41
C VAL A 162 -9.38 -1.41 9.97
N GLY A 163 -9.04 -2.32 9.05
CA GLY A 163 -9.45 -2.22 7.66
C GLY A 163 -10.96 -2.21 7.51
N ARG A 164 -11.72 -3.00 8.26
CA ARG A 164 -13.20 -2.93 8.26
C ARG A 164 -13.72 -1.55 8.65
N VAL A 165 -13.12 -0.90 9.65
CA VAL A 165 -13.49 0.48 10.06
C VAL A 165 -13.15 1.48 8.94
N VAL A 166 -11.92 1.44 8.44
CA VAL A 166 -11.47 2.33 7.36
C VAL A 166 -12.33 2.14 6.11
N ILE A 167 -12.54 0.90 5.68
CA ILE A 167 -13.41 0.52 4.57
C ILE A 167 -14.83 1.04 4.76
N SER A 168 -15.39 0.93 5.96
CA SER A 168 -16.76 1.40 6.20
C SER A 168 -16.86 2.93 6.18
N VAL A 169 -15.83 3.66 6.64
CA VAL A 169 -15.75 5.12 6.49
C VAL A 169 -15.61 5.51 5.01
N VAL A 170 -14.67 4.89 4.29
CA VAL A 170 -14.45 5.14 2.86
C VAL A 170 -15.71 4.81 2.05
N ALA A 171 -16.35 3.67 2.31
CA ALA A 171 -17.59 3.28 1.65
C ALA A 171 -18.76 4.23 1.98
N ARG A 172 -18.80 4.84 3.16
CA ARG A 172 -19.78 5.90 3.49
C ARG A 172 -19.49 7.18 2.69
N ALA A 173 -18.24 7.62 2.65
CA ALA A 173 -17.83 8.80 1.87
C ALA A 173 -18.11 8.59 0.37
N TRP A 174 -17.70 7.43 -0.16
CA TRP A 174 -17.92 7.07 -1.55
C TRP A 174 -19.40 6.99 -1.89
N ARG A 175 -20.24 6.40 -1.03
CA ARG A 175 -21.69 6.39 -1.25
C ARG A 175 -22.30 7.78 -1.33
N LYS A 176 -21.80 8.75 -0.55
CA LYS A 176 -22.26 10.14 -0.64
C LYS A 176 -21.90 10.74 -2.01
N VAL A 177 -20.67 10.54 -2.48
CA VAL A 177 -20.21 11.01 -3.79
C VAL A 177 -20.98 10.31 -4.92
N ALA A 178 -21.11 8.99 -4.87
CA ALA A 178 -21.85 8.21 -5.85
C ALA A 178 -23.34 8.60 -5.88
N ALA A 179 -23.96 8.85 -4.73
CA ALA A 179 -25.35 9.32 -4.67
C ALA A 179 -25.54 10.71 -5.28
N SER A 180 -24.53 11.58 -5.24
CA SER A 180 -24.58 12.86 -5.97
C SER A 180 -24.41 12.74 -7.48
N LEU A 181 -23.77 11.66 -7.96
CA LEU A 181 -23.42 11.48 -9.37
C LEU A 181 -24.34 10.50 -10.13
N ALA A 182 -24.99 9.56 -9.44
CA ALA A 182 -25.81 8.52 -10.04
C ALA A 182 -27.29 8.65 -9.57
N PRO A 183 -28.21 9.15 -10.43
CA PRO A 183 -29.61 9.38 -10.05
C PRO A 183 -30.46 8.11 -9.87
N HIS A 184 -29.95 6.92 -10.25
CA HIS A 184 -30.75 5.70 -10.32
C HIS A 184 -30.43 4.71 -9.18
N LYS A 185 -31.43 4.54 -8.31
CA LYS A 185 -31.48 3.58 -7.19
C LYS A 185 -31.94 2.22 -7.72
N GLY A 186 -31.27 1.12 -7.37
CA GLY A 186 -31.84 -0.20 -7.69
C GLY A 186 -31.08 -1.42 -7.18
N VAL A 187 -29.75 -1.45 -7.26
CA VAL A 187 -29.02 -2.68 -6.93
C VAL A 187 -28.35 -2.56 -5.56
N GLN A 188 -29.03 -3.06 -4.53
CA GLN A 188 -28.43 -3.28 -3.21
C GLN A 188 -27.51 -4.51 -3.28
N GLN A 189 -26.26 -4.34 -3.74
CA GLN A 189 -25.26 -5.37 -3.51
C GLN A 189 -24.81 -5.37 -2.04
N PRO A 190 -24.51 -6.53 -1.44
CA PRO A 190 -23.93 -6.60 -0.10
C PRO A 190 -22.62 -5.78 -0.08
N PRO A 191 -22.55 -4.68 0.69
CA PRO A 191 -21.49 -3.68 0.57
C PRO A 191 -20.10 -4.21 0.96
N LEU A 192 -20.03 -5.36 1.64
CA LEU A 192 -18.78 -5.93 2.11
C LEU A 192 -17.99 -6.63 0.99
N VAL A 193 -18.69 -7.34 0.10
CA VAL A 193 -18.08 -8.15 -0.97
C VAL A 193 -17.46 -7.25 -2.03
N SER A 194 -18.21 -6.23 -2.48
CA SER A 194 -17.72 -5.27 -3.47
C SER A 194 -16.50 -4.49 -3.00
N VAL A 195 -16.47 -4.06 -1.74
CA VAL A 195 -15.33 -3.30 -1.22
C VAL A 195 -14.11 -4.20 -1.00
N ALA A 196 -14.28 -5.45 -0.59
CA ALA A 196 -13.16 -6.38 -0.49
C ALA A 196 -12.50 -6.62 -1.87
N VAL A 197 -13.30 -6.84 -2.91
CA VAL A 197 -12.79 -7.05 -4.28
C VAL A 197 -12.16 -5.78 -4.84
N ALA A 198 -12.78 -4.62 -4.64
CA ALA A 198 -12.20 -3.34 -5.03
C ALA A 198 -10.88 -3.09 -4.30
N GLY A 199 -10.81 -3.39 -3.00
CA GLY A 199 -9.59 -3.27 -2.20
C GLY A 199 -8.47 -4.20 -2.65
N LEU A 200 -8.79 -5.42 -3.12
CA LEU A 200 -7.81 -6.29 -3.78
C LEU A 200 -7.28 -5.66 -5.06
N GLY A 201 -8.17 -5.16 -5.92
CA GLY A 201 -7.79 -4.44 -7.14
C GLY A 201 -6.91 -3.22 -6.83
N SER A 202 -7.27 -2.47 -5.79
CA SER A 202 -6.50 -1.35 -5.26
C SER A 202 -5.10 -1.74 -4.82
N SER A 203 -4.96 -2.82 -4.04
CA SER A 203 -3.66 -3.35 -3.62
C SER A 203 -2.84 -3.80 -4.82
N THR A 204 -3.44 -4.54 -5.76
CA THR A 204 -2.77 -4.99 -6.99
C THR A 204 -2.27 -3.81 -7.82
N ALA A 205 -3.08 -2.77 -8.02
CA ALA A 205 -2.65 -1.56 -8.74
C ALA A 205 -1.46 -0.87 -8.08
N LEU A 206 -1.48 -0.74 -6.75
CA LEU A 206 -0.41 -0.09 -6.01
C LEU A 206 0.90 -0.90 -6.05
N LEU A 207 0.82 -2.23 -5.98
CA LEU A 207 1.97 -3.13 -6.13
C LEU A 207 2.51 -3.12 -7.57
N VAL A 208 1.64 -3.09 -8.57
CA VAL A 208 2.06 -2.93 -9.97
C VAL A 208 2.65 -1.54 -10.20
N GLY A 209 2.06 -0.50 -9.62
CA GLY A 209 2.54 0.88 -9.67
C GLY A 209 3.86 1.10 -8.94
N PHE A 210 4.30 0.16 -8.10
CA PHE A 210 5.67 0.12 -7.56
C PHE A 210 6.68 -0.38 -8.60
N LEU A 211 6.27 -1.23 -9.53
CA LEU A 211 7.14 -1.76 -10.59
C LEU A 211 7.21 -0.84 -11.83
N ILE A 212 6.24 0.06 -11.98
CA ILE A 212 6.17 1.00 -13.10
C ILE A 212 6.63 2.37 -12.61
N SER A 213 7.72 2.90 -13.14
CA SER A 213 8.18 4.27 -12.85
C SER A 213 7.42 5.33 -13.67
N ASP A 214 7.05 4.99 -14.90
CA ASP A 214 6.45 5.93 -15.85
C ASP A 214 5.00 6.30 -15.49
N ARG A 215 4.75 7.60 -15.32
CA ARG A 215 3.43 8.16 -14.95
C ARG A 215 2.41 8.04 -16.08
N VAL A 216 2.84 8.22 -17.33
CA VAL A 216 1.97 8.12 -18.51
C VAL A 216 1.47 6.69 -18.65
N VAL A 217 2.35 5.70 -18.48
CA VAL A 217 1.97 4.28 -18.50
C VAL A 217 0.91 3.99 -17.44
N LYS A 218 1.09 4.46 -16.20
CA LYS A 218 0.08 4.31 -15.13
C LYS A 218 -1.27 4.92 -15.50
N VAL A 219 -1.29 6.14 -16.03
CA VAL A 219 -2.54 6.84 -16.42
C VAL A 219 -3.24 6.10 -17.57
N VAL A 220 -2.49 5.65 -18.58
CA VAL A 220 -3.05 4.87 -19.70
C VAL A 220 -3.65 3.56 -19.19
N LEU A 221 -2.93 2.82 -18.33
CA LEU A 221 -3.44 1.59 -17.73
C LEU A 221 -4.71 1.85 -16.89
N ALA A 222 -4.73 2.93 -16.11
CA ALA A 222 -5.90 3.34 -15.35
C ALA A 222 -7.11 3.61 -16.25
N ALA A 223 -6.92 4.33 -17.36
CA ALA A 223 -7.97 4.63 -18.32
C ALA A 223 -8.50 3.36 -19.03
N VAL A 224 -7.60 2.47 -19.47
CA VAL A 224 -7.97 1.18 -20.09
C VAL A 224 -8.79 0.34 -19.12
N LEU A 225 -8.36 0.22 -17.86
CA LEU A 225 -9.07 -0.56 -16.85
C LEU A 225 -10.41 0.05 -16.46
N ALA A 226 -10.52 1.39 -16.42
CA ALA A 226 -11.79 2.07 -16.23
C ALA A 226 -12.75 1.77 -17.39
N GLY A 227 -12.27 1.80 -18.64
CA GLY A 227 -13.03 1.41 -19.82
C GLY A 227 -13.51 -0.04 -19.74
N VAL A 228 -12.63 -0.97 -19.36
CA VAL A 228 -12.99 -2.39 -19.12
C VAL A 228 -14.03 -2.51 -18.00
N ALA A 229 -13.88 -1.77 -16.90
CA ALA A 229 -14.84 -1.79 -15.79
C ALA A 229 -16.23 -1.32 -16.22
N LEU A 230 -16.30 -0.28 -17.07
CA LEU A 230 -17.53 0.24 -17.67
C LEU A 230 -18.16 -0.78 -18.64
N LEU A 231 -17.36 -1.38 -19.52
CA LEU A 231 -17.84 -2.42 -20.45
C LEU A 231 -18.37 -3.64 -19.69
N LEU A 232 -17.67 -4.10 -18.64
CA LEU A 232 -18.13 -5.19 -17.77
C LEU A 232 -19.40 -4.82 -17.01
N GLY A 233 -19.55 -3.55 -16.61
CA GLY A 233 -20.76 -3.02 -15.98
C GLY A 233 -21.95 -3.01 -16.95
N ALA A 234 -21.74 -2.54 -18.17
CA ALA A 234 -22.76 -2.48 -19.22
C ALA A 234 -23.16 -3.87 -19.76
N ALA A 235 -22.21 -4.81 -19.80
CA ALA A 235 -22.43 -6.18 -20.26
C ALA A 235 -23.11 -7.09 -19.21
N ARG A 236 -23.45 -6.58 -18.02
CA ARG A 236 -24.21 -7.33 -17.02
C ARG A 236 -25.62 -7.58 -17.57
N LYS A 237 -25.80 -8.72 -18.24
CA LYS A 237 -27.14 -9.27 -18.49
C LYS A 237 -27.78 -9.62 -17.14
N PRO A 238 -29.08 -9.35 -16.95
CA PRO A 238 -29.81 -9.91 -15.82
C PRO A 238 -29.74 -11.44 -15.95
N GLU A 239 -29.19 -12.08 -14.91
CA GLU A 239 -29.27 -13.52 -14.60
C GLU A 239 -28.36 -14.50 -15.37
N GLY A 240 -27.43 -15.13 -14.63
CA GLY A 240 -26.99 -16.51 -14.84
C GLY A 240 -25.77 -16.79 -15.72
N GLY A 241 -25.21 -15.81 -16.42
CA GLY A 241 -24.06 -16.03 -17.30
C GLY A 241 -22.74 -16.24 -16.55
N ALA A 242 -22.02 -17.33 -16.86
CA ALA A 242 -20.65 -17.57 -16.42
C ALA A 242 -19.76 -16.32 -16.69
N PRO A 243 -18.75 -16.04 -15.85
CA PRO A 243 -17.88 -14.88 -16.06
C PRO A 243 -17.29 -14.96 -17.48
N PRO A 244 -17.34 -13.88 -18.28
CA PRO A 244 -16.91 -13.92 -19.66
C PRO A 244 -15.43 -14.28 -19.69
N ARG A 245 -15.04 -15.29 -20.50
CA ARG A 245 -13.63 -15.69 -20.72
C ARG A 245 -12.74 -14.49 -21.04
N THR A 246 -13.33 -13.43 -21.60
CA THR A 246 -12.76 -12.10 -21.82
C THR A 246 -12.16 -11.47 -20.56
N PHE A 247 -12.73 -11.65 -19.36
CA PHE A 247 -12.18 -11.13 -18.11
C PHE A 247 -10.85 -11.79 -17.75
N ILE A 248 -10.77 -13.12 -17.87
CA ILE A 248 -9.54 -13.88 -17.59
C ILE A 248 -8.46 -13.47 -18.59
N LEU A 249 -8.81 -13.36 -19.88
CA LEU A 249 -7.89 -12.95 -20.94
C LEU A 249 -7.42 -11.50 -20.76
N LEU A 250 -8.30 -10.57 -20.39
CA LEU A 250 -7.93 -9.18 -20.12
C LEU A 250 -7.03 -9.05 -18.89
N THR A 251 -7.27 -9.85 -17.85
CA THR A 251 -6.41 -9.87 -16.66
C THR A 251 -5.02 -10.41 -16.98
N LEU A 252 -4.96 -11.52 -17.74
CA LEU A 252 -3.69 -12.09 -18.22
C LEU A 252 -2.94 -11.14 -19.16
N ALA A 253 -3.65 -10.49 -20.09
CA ALA A 253 -3.08 -9.50 -20.99
C ALA A 253 -2.57 -8.27 -20.23
N PHE A 254 -3.29 -7.81 -19.20
CA PHE A 254 -2.85 -6.74 -18.32
C PHE A 254 -1.56 -7.11 -17.57
N CYS A 255 -1.51 -8.29 -16.94
CA CYS A 255 -0.30 -8.78 -16.27
C CYS A 255 0.88 -8.89 -17.25
N CYS A 256 0.65 -9.38 -18.47
CA CYS A 256 1.67 -9.50 -19.50
C CYS A 256 2.16 -8.13 -19.98
N ALA A 257 1.26 -7.18 -20.25
CA ALA A 257 1.59 -5.82 -20.65
C ALA A 257 2.37 -5.07 -19.58
N VAL A 258 2.06 -5.26 -18.30
CA VAL A 258 2.83 -4.71 -17.17
C VAL A 258 4.24 -5.28 -17.13
N VAL A 259 4.40 -6.60 -17.30
CA VAL A 259 5.73 -7.25 -17.33
C VAL A 259 6.56 -6.74 -18.50
N LEU A 260 5.94 -6.49 -19.66
CA LEU A 260 6.61 -5.96 -20.84
C LEU A 260 6.92 -4.45 -20.73
N ALA A 261 6.06 -3.69 -20.06
CA ALA A 261 6.22 -2.25 -19.86
C ALA A 261 7.18 -1.90 -18.71
N ALA A 262 7.42 -2.82 -17.77
CA ALA A 262 8.43 -2.69 -16.71
C ALA A 262 9.87 -2.84 -17.25
N GLY A 263 10.10 -2.43 -18.50
CA GLY A 263 11.41 -2.38 -19.13
C GLY A 263 12.43 -1.82 -18.15
N VAL A 264 13.41 -2.66 -17.82
CA VAL A 264 14.42 -2.44 -16.81
C VAL A 264 15.07 -1.08 -17.08
N GLU A 265 14.85 -0.10 -16.21
CA GLU A 265 15.66 1.12 -16.23
C GLU A 265 17.12 0.68 -16.04
N PRO A 266 18.03 1.00 -16.97
CA PRO A 266 19.42 0.67 -16.81
C PRO A 266 19.92 1.35 -15.54
N ALA A 267 20.54 0.57 -14.66
CA ALA A 267 21.24 1.11 -13.52
C ALA A 267 22.23 2.16 -14.04
N ALA A 268 22.07 3.41 -13.60
CA ALA A 268 23.06 4.43 -13.85
C ALA A 268 24.39 3.93 -13.28
N ALA A 269 25.46 4.06 -14.06
CA ALA A 269 26.79 3.62 -13.66
C ALA A 269 27.19 4.35 -12.37
N ASP A 270 27.64 3.54 -11.40
CA ASP A 270 28.11 3.90 -10.07
C ASP A 270 29.53 4.50 -10.22
N ASP A 271 29.65 5.82 -10.08
CA ASP A 271 30.91 6.56 -10.01
C ASP A 271 31.47 6.42 -8.59
N GLY A 272 32.12 5.28 -8.35
CA GLY A 272 33.05 5.10 -7.24
C GLY A 272 32.45 4.84 -5.86
N GLY A 273 31.29 5.40 -5.50
CA GLY A 273 30.61 5.15 -4.22
C GLY A 273 31.53 5.24 -2.99
N TRP A 274 31.35 4.36 -1.99
CA TRP A 274 32.22 4.35 -0.78
C TRP A 274 33.66 3.92 -1.07
N ASN A 275 33.93 3.34 -2.25
CA ASN A 275 35.27 2.90 -2.61
C ASN A 275 36.20 4.07 -2.94
N GLU A 276 35.68 5.29 -3.09
CA GLU A 276 36.49 6.52 -3.20
C GLU A 276 37.05 6.98 -1.84
N CYS A 277 36.45 6.55 -0.72
CA CYS A 277 36.90 6.90 0.62
C CYS A 277 38.05 6.01 1.11
N ASP A 278 38.30 4.86 0.47
CA ASP A 278 39.50 4.05 0.69
C ASP A 278 40.63 4.62 -0.17
N SER A 279 41.18 5.76 0.23
CA SER A 279 42.43 6.25 -0.39
C SER A 279 43.58 5.33 0.05
N PRO A 280 44.27 4.63 -0.87
CA PRO A 280 45.35 3.71 -0.52
C PRO A 280 46.59 4.39 0.07
N ASP A 281 46.62 5.72 0.14
CA ASP A 281 47.76 6.50 0.61
C ASP A 281 47.82 6.66 2.15
N ASP A 282 46.74 6.35 2.88
CA ASP A 282 46.70 6.39 4.36
C ASP A 282 46.72 4.97 4.97
N ALA A 283 47.83 4.26 4.75
CA ALA A 283 48.03 2.88 5.21
C ALA A 283 48.20 2.70 6.73
N ASP A 284 48.03 3.75 7.54
CA ASP A 284 48.32 3.70 8.97
C ASP A 284 47.33 4.50 9.81
N THR A 285 46.04 4.20 9.72
CA THR A 285 45.08 4.66 10.73
C THR A 285 43.91 3.70 10.87
N THR A 286 43.63 3.31 12.11
CA THR A 286 42.36 2.75 12.53
C THR A 286 41.23 3.65 12.05
N THR A 287 40.57 3.28 10.95
CA THR A 287 39.44 4.01 10.39
C THR A 287 38.37 4.17 11.47
N SER A 288 38.26 5.40 11.97
CA SER A 288 37.34 5.72 13.05
C SER A 288 35.93 5.78 12.47
N TRP A 289 34.94 5.31 13.21
CA TRP A 289 33.52 5.40 12.82
C TRP A 289 33.06 6.85 12.57
N SER A 290 33.83 7.85 13.02
CA SER A 290 33.62 9.28 12.76
C SER A 290 34.04 9.71 11.36
N GLU A 291 35.16 9.22 10.82
CA GLU A 291 35.61 9.55 9.45
C GLU A 291 34.60 9.06 8.40
N TRP A 292 33.85 8.00 8.72
CA TRP A 292 32.73 7.49 7.93
C TRP A 292 31.57 8.49 7.76
N PHE A 293 31.39 9.41 8.70
CA PHE A 293 30.36 10.45 8.60
C PHE A 293 30.89 11.75 7.97
N GLU A 294 32.21 11.87 7.81
CA GLU A 294 32.88 13.07 7.29
C GLU A 294 33.32 12.91 5.83
N CYS A 295 33.45 11.68 5.31
CA CYS A 295 33.70 11.46 3.88
C CYS A 295 32.46 11.81 3.04
N THR A 296 32.45 13.00 2.45
CA THR A 296 31.57 13.34 1.34
C THR A 296 32.28 12.91 0.07
N GLY A 297 31.87 11.78 -0.54
CA GLY A 297 32.40 11.32 -1.83
C GLY A 297 32.44 12.45 -2.86
N SER A 298 33.37 12.37 -3.82
CA SER A 298 33.83 13.52 -4.62
C SER A 298 32.71 14.25 -5.36
N GLY A 299 31.57 13.60 -5.63
CA GLY A 299 30.32 14.26 -5.99
C GLY A 299 30.37 15.08 -7.27
N ASP A 300 31.44 14.94 -8.05
CA ASP A 300 31.60 15.57 -9.36
C ASP A 300 30.86 14.73 -10.40
N VAL A 301 29.70 15.26 -10.83
CA VAL A 301 28.87 14.73 -11.93
C VAL A 301 29.11 15.52 -13.21
#